data_AF-A0A964LTS0-F1
#
_entry.id   AF-A0A964LTS0-F1
#
_cell.length_a   1.000
_cell.length_b   1.000
_cell.length_c   1.000
_cell.angle_alpha   90.00
_cell.angle_beta   90.00
_cell.angle_gamma   90.00
#
_symmetry.space_group_name_H-M   'P 1'
#
loop_
_entity.id
_entity.type
_entity.pdbx_description
1 polymer ?
#
loop_
_entity_poly.entity_id
_entity_poly.type
_entity_poly.pdbx_seq_one_letter_code
_entity_poly.pdbx_strand_id
1 'polypeptide(L)'
;MCSNFSEIGVYCEKCAKAIESERFVTAKSDLFKKDDSRPSTMVETTNIPVAKTRDTRDRGIIWLGIGGAASMLFFSLMLYAYPTVFEFDPAVAAARASEQALEDCRLVFEEIGYMLSRGQTPDQSVRCPQSNGPNVIATTGDVVRVSHPNPGAYGMVAIYVPNNSHEVVFE
;
A
#
# COMPACT_ATOMS: atom_id res chain seq x y z
N MET A 1 -3.63 14.22 -33.83
CA MET A 1 -3.41 14.48 -35.26
C MET A 1 -3.29 13.14 -35.97
N CYS A 2 -4.22 12.82 -36.86
CA CYS A 2 -4.09 11.73 -37.83
C CYS A 2 -4.37 12.38 -39.20
N SER A 3 -3.35 12.48 -40.03
CA SER A 3 -3.39 12.98 -41.42
C SER A 3 -2.63 11.94 -42.27
N ASN A 4 -3.32 11.13 -43.08
CA ASN A 4 -3.56 11.26 -44.55
C ASN A 4 -2.29 11.11 -45.40
N PHE A 5 -2.19 10.39 -46.53
CA PHE A 5 -3.11 9.62 -47.42
C PHE A 5 -2.23 8.74 -48.37
N SER A 6 -2.68 7.54 -48.77
CA SER A 6 -2.80 7.10 -50.19
C SER A 6 -3.14 5.59 -50.35
N GLU A 7 -4.32 5.33 -50.93
CA GLU A 7 -4.75 4.22 -51.82
C GLU A 7 -4.28 2.78 -51.46
N ILE A 8 -4.92 1.97 -50.63
CA ILE A 8 -6.32 1.49 -50.63
C ILE A 8 -6.58 0.95 -49.20
N GLY A 9 -7.08 1.83 -48.32
CA GLY A 9 -7.83 1.51 -47.09
C GLY A 9 -7.08 0.96 -45.86
N VAL A 10 -6.53 1.84 -45.03
CA VAL A 10 -6.01 1.54 -43.68
C VAL A 10 -7.18 1.34 -42.69
N TYR A 11 -7.33 0.14 -42.16
CA TYR A 11 -8.28 -0.17 -41.09
C TYR A 11 -7.76 0.38 -39.75
N CYS A 12 -8.34 1.48 -39.30
CA CYS A 12 -8.23 1.90 -37.91
C CYS A 12 -9.22 1.04 -37.09
N GLU A 13 -8.74 0.23 -36.15
CA GLU A 13 -9.56 -0.70 -35.34
C GLU A 13 -10.78 -0.04 -34.67
N LYS A 14 -10.76 1.28 -34.49
CA LYS A 14 -11.89 2.04 -33.95
C LYS A 14 -13.06 2.18 -34.92
N CYS A 15 -12.84 2.14 -36.23
CA CYS A 15 -13.89 2.24 -37.25
C CYS A 15 -14.60 0.90 -37.50
N ALA A 16 -13.91 -0.23 -37.35
CA ALA A 16 -14.54 -1.56 -37.46
C ALA A 16 -15.61 -1.76 -36.37
N LYS A 17 -15.29 -1.35 -35.13
CA LYS A 17 -16.24 -1.40 -34.01
C LYS A 17 -17.45 -0.47 -34.18
N ALA A 18 -17.27 0.66 -34.85
CA ALA A 18 -18.38 1.58 -35.13
C ALA A 18 -19.35 1.00 -36.17
N ILE A 19 -18.84 0.42 -37.27
CA ILE A 19 -19.67 -0.17 -38.33
C ILE A 19 -20.45 -1.41 -37.83
N GLU A 20 -19.84 -2.23 -36.97
CA GLU A 20 -20.56 -3.36 -36.34
C GLU A 20 -21.68 -2.88 -35.41
N SER A 21 -21.45 -1.80 -34.67
CA SER A 21 -22.48 -1.23 -33.78
C SER A 21 -23.63 -0.59 -34.56
N GLU A 22 -23.36 0.05 -35.71
CA GLU A 22 -24.40 0.59 -36.58
C GLU A 22 -25.28 -0.52 -37.16
N ARG A 23 -24.69 -1.61 -37.67
CA ARG A 23 -25.47 -2.76 -38.18
C ARG A 23 -26.32 -3.44 -37.11
N PHE A 24 -25.83 -3.50 -35.88
CA PHE A 24 -26.59 -4.05 -34.75
C PHE A 24 -27.75 -3.13 -34.34
N VAL A 25 -27.56 -1.81 -34.41
CA VAL A 25 -28.60 -0.82 -34.11
C VAL A 25 -29.64 -0.76 -35.22
N THR A 26 -29.26 -0.87 -36.51
CA THR A 26 -30.22 -0.92 -37.62
C THR A 26 -31.05 -2.21 -37.61
N ALA A 27 -30.41 -3.36 -37.37
CA ALA A 27 -31.12 -4.64 -37.24
C ALA A 27 -32.12 -4.63 -36.06
N LYS A 28 -31.75 -3.96 -34.96
CA LYS A 28 -32.63 -3.81 -33.79
C LYS A 28 -33.72 -2.76 -34.02
N SER A 29 -33.45 -1.67 -34.72
CA SER A 29 -34.47 -0.65 -35.03
C SER A 29 -35.51 -1.14 -36.04
N ASP A 30 -35.12 -1.97 -37.00
CA ASP A 30 -36.06 -2.58 -37.95
C ASP A 30 -36.99 -3.62 -37.29
N LEU A 31 -36.51 -4.27 -36.22
CA LEU A 31 -37.34 -5.13 -35.36
C LEU A 31 -38.39 -4.34 -34.56
N PHE A 32 -38.09 -3.10 -34.15
CA PHE A 32 -39.03 -2.26 -33.39
C PHE A 32 -39.96 -1.40 -34.25
N LYS A 33 -39.61 -1.12 -35.52
CA LYS A 33 -40.44 -0.29 -36.41
C LYS A 33 -41.61 -1.05 -37.06
N LYS A 34 -41.64 -2.38 -36.95
CA LYS A 34 -42.62 -3.24 -37.62
C LYS A 34 -43.84 -3.60 -36.76
N ASP A 35 -43.92 -3.10 -35.53
CA ASP A 35 -44.85 -3.58 -34.51
C ASP A 35 -46.03 -2.62 -34.22
N ASP A 36 -46.72 -2.16 -35.28
CA ASP A 36 -47.91 -1.32 -35.12
C ASP A 36 -49.15 -1.79 -35.92
N SER A 37 -49.25 -3.08 -36.24
CA SER A 37 -50.51 -3.64 -36.79
C SER A 37 -50.68 -5.15 -36.53
N ARG A 38 -51.61 -5.46 -35.62
CA ARG A 38 -52.25 -6.78 -35.36
C ARG A 38 -52.79 -7.49 -36.64
N PRO A 39 -53.28 -8.76 -36.61
CA PRO A 39 -53.05 -9.92 -35.71
C PRO A 39 -52.87 -11.28 -36.45
N SER A 40 -52.75 -12.39 -35.68
CA SER A 40 -52.95 -13.81 -36.06
C SER A 40 -51.77 -14.45 -36.83
N THR A 41 -51.17 -15.58 -36.40
CA THR A 41 -51.76 -16.92 -36.41
C THR A 41 -50.83 -17.90 -35.65
N MET A 42 -51.42 -18.96 -35.11
CA MET A 42 -50.80 -20.08 -34.39
C MET A 42 -49.55 -20.72 -35.05
N VAL A 43 -48.59 -21.03 -34.16
CA VAL A 43 -47.83 -22.30 -34.02
C VAL A 43 -46.85 -22.68 -35.12
N GLU A 44 -45.56 -22.52 -34.80
CA GLU A 44 -44.61 -23.64 -34.91
C GLU A 44 -43.74 -23.67 -33.65
N THR A 45 -44.02 -24.64 -32.78
CA THR A 45 -43.28 -24.87 -31.54
C THR A 45 -41.97 -25.56 -31.87
N THR A 46 -40.95 -24.81 -32.28
CA THR A 46 -39.58 -25.32 -32.26
C THR A 46 -39.17 -25.44 -30.80
N ASN A 47 -39.26 -26.66 -30.28
CA ASN A 47 -38.79 -27.05 -28.97
C ASN A 47 -37.30 -26.76 -28.83
N ILE A 48 -36.95 -25.54 -28.43
CA ILE A 48 -35.70 -25.27 -27.74
C ILE A 48 -35.93 -25.82 -26.33
N PRO A 49 -35.17 -26.81 -25.85
CA PRO A 49 -35.19 -27.14 -24.43
C PRO A 49 -34.70 -25.89 -23.71
N VAL A 50 -35.63 -25.11 -23.17
CA VAL A 50 -35.31 -24.07 -22.19
C VAL A 50 -34.73 -24.86 -21.02
N ALA A 51 -33.40 -24.87 -20.93
CA ALA A 51 -32.66 -25.29 -19.74
C ALA A 51 -33.03 -24.32 -18.62
N LYS A 52 -34.21 -24.53 -18.05
CA LYS A 52 -34.79 -23.70 -17.02
C LYS A 52 -34.22 -24.17 -15.69
N THR A 53 -33.86 -23.19 -14.86
CA THR A 53 -33.44 -23.28 -13.45
C THR A 53 -31.98 -23.66 -13.16
N ARG A 54 -31.06 -22.71 -13.41
CA ARG A 54 -29.78 -22.64 -12.68
C ARG A 54 -29.41 -21.22 -12.24
N ASP A 55 -30.40 -20.35 -12.07
CA ASP A 55 -30.18 -18.91 -11.85
C ASP A 55 -29.59 -18.59 -10.46
N THR A 56 -29.95 -19.35 -9.42
CA THR A 56 -29.47 -19.09 -8.05
C THR A 56 -28.09 -19.67 -7.76
N ARG A 57 -27.76 -20.82 -8.36
CA ARG A 57 -26.50 -21.53 -8.09
C ARG A 57 -25.32 -20.84 -8.78
N ASP A 58 -25.52 -20.33 -9.99
CA ASP A 58 -24.46 -19.60 -10.72
C ASP A 58 -24.24 -18.21 -10.13
N ARG A 59 -25.29 -17.53 -9.65
CA ARG A 59 -25.17 -16.29 -8.89
C ARG A 59 -24.40 -16.47 -7.58
N GLY A 60 -24.60 -17.59 -6.87
CA GLY A 60 -23.83 -17.93 -5.67
C GLY A 60 -22.35 -18.11 -5.95
N ILE A 61 -21.99 -18.77 -7.04
CA ILE A 61 -20.59 -18.98 -7.45
C ILE A 61 -19.91 -17.66 -7.80
N ILE A 62 -20.60 -16.77 -8.53
CA ILE A 62 -20.07 -15.44 -8.87
C ILE A 62 -19.84 -14.59 -7.62
N TRP A 63 -20.78 -14.60 -6.67
CA TRP A 63 -20.63 -13.89 -5.40
C TRP A 63 -19.51 -14.45 -4.52
N LEU A 64 -19.29 -15.77 -4.54
CA LEU A 64 -18.19 -16.42 -3.83
C LEU A 64 -16.84 -16.00 -4.42
N GLY A 65 -16.73 -15.89 -5.75
CA GLY A 65 -15.53 -15.39 -6.42
C GLY A 65 -15.20 -13.93 -6.06
N ILE A 66 -16.18 -13.04 -6.12
CA ILE A 66 -16.00 -11.61 -5.76
C ILE A 66 -15.67 -11.46 -4.27
N GLY A 67 -16.43 -12.15 -3.40
CA GLY A 67 -16.19 -12.13 -1.96
C GLY A 67 -14.83 -12.71 -1.59
N GLY A 68 -14.42 -13.81 -2.23
CA GLY A 68 -13.11 -14.43 -2.03
C GLY A 68 -11.96 -13.52 -2.46
N ALA A 69 -12.05 -12.89 -3.63
CA ALA A 69 -11.04 -11.95 -4.10
C ALA A 69 -10.93 -10.72 -3.21
N ALA A 70 -12.07 -10.13 -2.83
CA ALA A 70 -12.11 -8.99 -1.90
C ALA A 70 -11.55 -9.36 -0.52
N SER A 71 -11.88 -10.55 -0.02
CA SER A 71 -11.35 -11.07 1.24
C SER A 71 -9.83 -11.28 1.17
N MET A 72 -9.33 -11.89 0.11
CA MET A 72 -7.88 -12.13 -0.06
C MET A 72 -7.10 -10.81 -0.12
N LEU A 73 -7.62 -9.80 -0.83
CA LEU A 73 -7.04 -8.46 -0.83
C LEU A 73 -7.08 -7.81 0.55
N PHE A 74 -8.20 -7.93 1.26
CA PHE A 74 -8.34 -7.40 2.61
C PHE A 74 -7.34 -8.04 3.57
N PHE A 75 -7.21 -9.37 3.56
CA PHE A 75 -6.24 -10.08 4.38
C PHE A 75 -4.79 -9.73 3.99
N SER A 76 -4.49 -9.63 2.69
CA SER A 76 -3.15 -9.21 2.24
C SER A 76 -2.82 -7.79 2.69
N LEU A 77 -3.76 -6.86 2.59
CA LEU A 77 -3.57 -5.48 3.03
C LEU A 77 -3.45 -5.40 4.56
N MET A 78 -4.25 -6.19 5.27
CA MET A 78 -4.21 -6.26 6.72
C MET A 78 -2.87 -6.82 7.22
N LEU A 79 -2.35 -7.88 6.59
CA LEU A 79 -1.02 -8.42 6.85
C LEU A 79 0.10 -7.42 6.55
N TYR A 80 -0.05 -6.64 5.48
CA TYR A 80 0.92 -5.62 5.13
C TYR A 80 0.91 -4.43 6.10
N ALA A 81 -0.28 -3.94 6.47
CA ALA A 81 -0.43 -2.81 7.38
C ALA A 81 -0.14 -3.18 8.85
N TYR A 82 -0.41 -4.43 9.22
CA TYR A 82 -0.21 -4.97 10.55
C TYR A 82 0.57 -6.29 10.43
N PRO A 83 1.89 -6.25 10.16
CA PRO A 83 2.69 -7.47 10.07
C PRO A 83 2.75 -8.23 11.41
N THR A 84 2.41 -7.56 12.51
CA THR A 84 2.50 -8.07 13.88
C THR A 84 1.30 -8.91 14.34
N VAL A 85 0.16 -8.93 13.62
CA VAL A 85 -1.03 -9.72 14.07
C VAL A 85 -0.80 -11.24 14.04
N PHE A 86 0.21 -11.71 13.30
CA PHE A 86 0.58 -13.13 13.25
C PHE A 86 1.95 -13.40 13.87
N GLU A 87 2.51 -12.42 14.59
CA GLU A 87 3.72 -12.63 15.36
C GLU A 87 3.41 -13.28 16.69
N PHE A 88 3.45 -14.61 16.66
CA PHE A 88 3.36 -15.46 17.85
C PHE A 88 4.73 -15.77 18.46
N ASP A 89 5.83 -15.33 17.83
CA ASP A 89 7.18 -15.55 18.35
C ASP A 89 7.61 -14.38 19.26
N PRO A 90 7.70 -14.59 20.58
CA PRO A 90 8.12 -13.55 21.50
C PRO A 90 9.56 -13.08 21.25
N ALA A 91 10.42 -13.92 20.65
CA ALA A 91 11.79 -13.54 20.34
C ALA A 91 11.86 -12.48 19.23
N VAL A 92 11.00 -12.60 18.21
CA VAL A 92 10.93 -11.63 17.09
C VAL A 92 10.34 -10.31 17.56
N ALA A 93 9.30 -10.34 18.39
CA ALA A 93 8.73 -9.14 18.99
C ALA A 93 9.74 -8.40 19.90
N ALA A 94 10.50 -9.14 20.71
CA ALA A 94 11.55 -8.57 21.55
C ALA A 94 12.70 -7.96 20.72
N ALA A 95 13.12 -8.63 19.65
CA ALA A 95 14.14 -8.11 18.74
C ALA A 95 13.71 -6.78 18.12
N ARG A 96 12.49 -6.68 17.58
CA ARG A 96 12.01 -5.41 17.02
C ARG A 96 11.82 -4.30 18.06
N ALA A 97 11.39 -4.64 19.27
CA ALA A 97 11.32 -3.66 20.36
C ALA A 97 12.70 -3.10 20.69
N SER A 98 13.76 -3.93 20.65
CA SER A 98 15.13 -3.46 20.86
C SER A 98 15.64 -2.57 19.71
N GLU A 99 15.30 -2.90 18.47
CA GLU A 99 15.61 -2.07 17.29
C GLU A 99 14.90 -0.71 17.36
N GLN A 100 13.60 -0.71 17.66
CA GLN A 100 12.82 0.53 17.84
C GLN A 100 13.38 1.39 18.96
N ALA A 101 13.75 0.79 20.10
CA ALA A 101 14.33 1.53 21.21
C ALA A 101 15.67 2.18 20.87
N LEU A 102 16.46 1.60 19.95
CA LEU A 102 17.69 2.20 19.47
C LEU A 102 17.41 3.36 18.51
N GLU A 103 16.45 3.22 17.59
CA GLU A 103 16.03 4.33 16.71
C GLU A 103 15.45 5.51 17.50
N ASP A 104 14.61 5.25 18.50
CA ASP A 104 14.12 6.28 19.40
C ASP A 104 15.28 6.99 20.11
N CYS A 105 16.28 6.23 20.56
CA CYS A 105 17.48 6.80 21.17
C CYS A 105 18.31 7.62 20.17
N ARG A 106 18.40 7.18 18.91
CA ARG A 106 19.08 7.91 17.82
C ARG A 106 18.46 9.29 17.63
N LEU A 107 17.13 9.39 17.59
CA LEU A 107 16.43 10.67 17.43
C LEU A 107 16.72 11.63 18.58
N VAL A 108 16.77 11.13 19.81
CA VAL A 108 17.15 11.93 20.99
C VAL A 108 18.58 12.47 20.85
N PHE A 109 19.53 11.63 20.43
CA PHE A 109 20.93 12.07 20.25
C PHE A 109 21.10 13.03 19.07
N GLU A 110 20.29 12.90 18.02
CA GLU A 110 20.24 13.84 16.91
C GLU A 110 19.76 15.23 17.39
N GLU A 111 18.71 15.27 18.23
CA GLU A 111 18.24 16.50 18.86
C GLU A 111 19.32 17.14 19.74
N ILE A 112 20.02 16.33 20.53
CA ILE A 112 21.17 16.77 21.34
C ILE A 112 22.26 17.37 20.44
N GLY A 113 22.57 16.74 19.30
CA GLY A 113 23.53 17.27 18.32
C GLY A 113 23.13 18.67 17.82
N TYR A 114 21.85 18.89 17.53
CA TYR A 114 21.33 20.22 17.17
C TYR A 114 21.39 21.23 18.30
N MET A 115 21.22 20.82 19.55
CA MET A 115 21.39 21.72 20.71
C MET A 115 22.87 22.10 20.86
N LEU A 116 23.78 21.12 20.80
CA LEU A 116 25.21 21.35 20.94
C LEU A 116 25.77 22.25 19.84
N SER A 117 25.31 22.10 18.60
CA SER A 117 25.72 22.95 17.48
C SER A 117 25.31 24.42 17.67
N ARG A 118 24.27 24.68 18.45
CA ARG A 118 23.80 26.02 18.82
C ARG A 118 24.49 26.56 20.08
N GLY A 119 25.46 25.81 20.64
CA GLY A 119 26.11 26.13 21.90
C GLY A 119 25.21 25.94 23.13
N GLN A 120 24.11 25.20 22.99
CA GLN A 120 23.20 24.89 24.10
C GLN A 120 23.64 23.58 24.76
N THR A 121 23.57 23.55 26.09
CA THR A 121 23.76 22.32 26.86
C THR A 121 22.44 21.56 26.95
N PRO A 122 22.40 20.26 26.59
CA PRO A 122 21.17 19.49 26.65
C PRO A 122 20.66 19.37 28.09
N ASP A 123 19.35 19.51 28.26
CA ASP A 123 18.70 19.33 29.55
C ASP A 123 18.67 17.83 29.95
N GLN A 124 18.63 17.54 31.24
CA GLN A 124 18.56 16.17 31.78
C GLN A 124 17.26 15.44 31.41
N SER A 125 16.26 16.19 30.94
CA SER A 125 15.01 15.66 30.40
C SER A 125 15.18 14.98 29.04
N VAL A 126 16.18 15.37 28.24
CA VAL A 126 16.44 14.84 26.90
C VAL A 126 17.33 13.60 27.01
N ARG A 127 16.69 12.44 27.18
CA ARG A 127 17.34 11.14 27.38
C ARG A 127 16.61 10.02 26.66
N CYS A 128 17.33 8.95 26.35
CA CYS A 128 16.71 7.78 25.73
C CYS A 128 15.70 7.14 26.71
N PRO A 129 14.54 6.63 26.22
CA PRO A 129 13.47 6.11 27.08
C PRO A 129 13.89 4.97 28.00
N GLN A 130 14.88 4.18 27.58
CA GLN A 130 15.41 3.02 28.31
C GLN A 130 16.65 3.35 29.16
N SER A 131 17.05 4.63 29.22
CA SER A 131 18.23 5.03 30.00
C SER A 131 17.89 5.16 31.48
N ASN A 132 18.64 4.46 32.32
CA ASN A 132 18.53 4.53 33.79
C ASN A 132 19.21 5.78 34.39
N GLY A 133 19.81 6.65 33.57
CA GLY A 133 20.55 7.83 34.04
C GLY A 133 20.61 8.97 33.02
N PRO A 134 21.09 10.15 33.43
CA PRO A 134 21.33 11.26 32.51
C PRO A 134 22.46 10.94 31.54
N ASN A 135 22.47 11.61 30.39
CA ASN A 135 23.57 11.51 29.43
C ASN A 135 24.87 12.05 30.03
N VAL A 136 25.99 11.42 29.67
CA VAL A 136 27.32 11.79 30.15
C VAL A 136 27.90 12.85 29.24
N ILE A 137 28.28 14.00 29.80
CA ILE A 137 28.89 15.09 29.05
C ILE A 137 30.39 15.08 29.33
N ALA A 138 31.19 14.93 28.30
CA ALA A 138 32.65 14.96 28.36
C ALA A 138 33.18 16.05 27.44
N THR A 139 34.04 16.92 27.96
CA THR A 139 34.67 17.99 27.18
C THR A 139 36.14 17.68 26.98
N THR A 140 36.58 17.60 25.72
CA THR A 140 37.98 17.37 25.34
C THR A 140 38.45 18.55 24.50
N GLY A 141 39.16 19.50 25.13
CA GLY A 141 39.51 20.77 24.50
C GLY A 141 38.26 21.57 24.16
N ASP A 142 38.10 21.95 22.89
CA ASP A 142 36.94 22.70 22.38
C ASP A 142 35.76 21.80 21.96
N VAL A 143 35.93 20.48 22.00
CA VAL A 143 34.89 19.52 21.61
C VAL A 143 34.13 19.05 22.83
N VAL A 144 32.86 19.42 22.91
CA VAL A 144 31.90 18.86 23.88
C VAL A 144 31.27 17.62 23.25
N ARG A 145 31.36 16.48 23.92
CA ARG A 145 30.76 15.22 23.51
C ARG A 145 29.74 14.77 24.54
N VAL A 146 28.56 14.42 24.07
CA VAL A 146 27.50 13.85 24.91
C VAL A 146 27.38 12.38 24.55
N SER A 147 27.47 11.49 25.54
CA SER A 147 27.43 10.04 25.36
C SER A 147 26.36 9.37 26.21
N HIS A 148 25.82 8.26 25.71
CA HIS A 148 24.83 7.47 26.42
C HIS A 148 25.47 6.82 27.67
N PRO A 149 24.79 6.79 28.84
CA PRO A 149 25.37 6.27 30.08
C PRO A 149 25.56 4.74 30.09
N ASN A 150 24.80 4.02 29.27
CA ASN A 150 24.92 2.57 29.14
C ASN A 150 24.63 2.10 27.70
N PRO A 151 25.59 2.25 26.76
CA PRO A 151 25.39 1.84 25.35
C PRO A 151 25.24 0.31 25.20
N GLY A 152 25.79 -0.47 26.14
CA GLY A 152 25.69 -1.93 26.15
C GLY A 152 24.26 -2.46 26.28
N ALA A 153 23.33 -1.65 26.80
CA ALA A 153 21.90 -1.98 26.80
C ALA A 153 21.32 -2.17 25.39
N TYR A 154 21.97 -1.58 24.38
CA TYR A 154 21.60 -1.68 22.97
C TYR A 154 22.58 -2.55 22.17
N GLY A 155 23.51 -3.25 22.82
CA GLY A 155 24.55 -4.04 22.13
C GLY A 155 25.67 -3.19 21.51
N MET A 156 25.77 -1.90 21.87
CA MET A 156 26.80 -0.97 21.39
C MET A 156 27.91 -0.79 22.45
N VAL A 157 29.13 -0.51 22.00
CA VAL A 157 30.27 -0.10 22.83
C VAL A 157 30.17 1.38 23.18
N ALA A 158 29.78 2.23 22.23
CA ALA A 158 29.59 3.65 22.46
C ALA A 158 28.45 4.23 21.60
N ILE A 159 27.71 5.16 22.20
CA ILE A 159 26.74 6.02 21.49
C ILE A 159 27.04 7.44 21.92
N TYR A 160 27.42 8.30 20.98
CA TYR A 160 27.74 9.68 21.31
C TYR A 160 27.50 10.66 20.16
N VAL A 161 27.34 11.93 20.51
CA VAL A 161 27.27 13.05 19.57
C VAL A 161 28.23 14.16 20.03
N PRO A 162 29.15 14.62 19.16
CA PRO A 162 30.01 15.75 19.47
C PRO A 162 29.35 17.09 19.09
N ASN A 163 29.86 18.21 19.58
CA ASN A 163 29.34 19.55 19.23
C ASN A 163 29.71 20.02 17.82
N ASN A 164 30.73 19.41 17.21
CA ASN A 164 31.25 19.75 15.89
C ASN A 164 30.62 18.94 14.75
N SER A 165 29.75 17.99 15.07
CA SER A 165 28.99 17.18 14.12
C SER A 165 27.56 16.98 14.62
N HIS A 166 26.61 16.89 13.70
CA HIS A 166 25.23 16.54 14.02
C HIS A 166 24.99 15.01 13.95
N GLU A 167 25.99 14.26 13.51
CA GLU A 167 25.89 12.83 13.31
C GLU A 167 26.08 12.08 14.63
N VAL A 168 25.15 11.16 14.90
CA VAL A 168 25.23 10.24 16.03
C VAL A 168 26.18 9.10 15.65
N VAL A 169 27.23 8.92 16.46
CA VAL A 169 28.21 7.86 16.25
C VAL A 169 27.83 6.65 17.10
N PHE A 170 27.80 5.48 16.46
CA PHE A 170 27.59 4.17 17.07
C PHE A 170 28.86 3.33 16.88
N GLU A 171 29.46 2.88 17.98
CA GLU A 171 30.63 1.98 18.02
C GLU A 171 30.29 0.71 18.79
#